data_AF-A0A1I7UT75-F1
#
_entry.id   AF-A0A1I7UT75-F1
#
_cell.length_a   1.000
_cell.length_b   1.000
_cell.length_c   1.000
_cell.angle_alpha   90.00
_cell.angle_beta   90.00
_cell.angle_gamma   90.00
#
_symmetry.space_group_name_H-M   'P 1'
#
loop_
_entity.id
_entity.type
_entity.pdbx_description
1 polymer ?
#
loop_
_entity_poly.entity_id
_entity_poly.type
_entity_poly.pdbx_seq_one_letter_code
_entity_poly.pdbx_strand_id
1 'polypeptide(L)'
;MSFPLLRLPEVALGEVVKNFIPIEILFLVQRSQKARRLISRHRRLHPIKITEVDGQSDSYVQIFYGDREVLRIFAVNQGKFNLFWRFKTRIAVRYLVHNEMDTLISFWTEKVKAFQEILDFLNEIFRIKEISFEIVKGPSNWVVPVFEYVKAKIGKSEASNGRHSIESERYPKVFSWLLGGLFRMDQLQGPFAWFMTTEILIALRNCKHINLEYIRLNAIDMNKVLREYTKNPGNLQELRITYPGDADLKGMVKGLNIVRFENKETNPKYWFITDNGIRFSLTKENIGAIMISRDN
;
A
#
# COMPACT_ATOMS: atom_id res chain seq x y z
N MET A 1 18.90 7.34 -36.97
CA MET A 1 17.77 6.86 -37.79
C MET A 1 16.46 7.26 -37.12
N SER A 2 15.49 7.80 -37.88
CA SER A 2 14.18 8.12 -37.33
C SER A 2 13.28 6.88 -37.35
N PHE A 3 12.75 6.48 -36.19
CA PHE A 3 11.83 5.37 -36.06
C PHE A 3 10.50 5.69 -36.79
N PRO A 4 10.03 4.89 -37.78
CA PRO A 4 8.87 5.23 -38.62
C PRO A 4 7.61 5.55 -37.83
N LEU A 5 7.39 4.84 -36.71
CA LEU A 5 6.27 5.09 -35.78
C LEU A 5 6.19 6.57 -35.33
N LEU A 6 7.34 7.24 -35.18
CA LEU A 6 7.43 8.63 -34.70
C LEU A 6 7.19 9.67 -35.80
N ARG A 7 6.80 9.23 -37.01
CA ARG A 7 6.38 10.09 -38.12
C ARG A 7 4.86 10.05 -38.34
N LEU A 8 4.14 9.16 -37.64
CA LEU A 8 2.69 9.08 -37.75
C LEU A 8 2.01 10.34 -37.21
N PRO A 9 0.87 10.76 -37.80
CA PRO A 9 -0.01 11.75 -37.19
C PRO A 9 -0.42 11.34 -35.78
N GLU A 10 -0.69 12.31 -34.91
CA GLU A 10 -0.98 12.07 -33.49
C GLU A 10 -2.17 11.13 -33.25
N VAL A 11 -3.21 11.21 -34.09
CA VAL A 11 -4.37 10.32 -34.04
C VAL A 11 -3.98 8.87 -34.34
N ALA A 12 -3.23 8.64 -35.42
CA ALA A 12 -2.77 7.30 -35.81
C ALA A 12 -1.77 6.73 -34.78
N LEU A 13 -0.88 7.56 -34.25
CA LEU A 13 0.02 7.15 -33.18
C LEU A 13 -0.74 6.74 -31.93
N GLY A 14 -1.78 7.49 -31.55
CA GLY A 14 -2.66 7.14 -30.44
C GLY A 14 -3.28 5.76 -30.62
N GLU A 15 -3.83 5.45 -31.80
CA GLU A 15 -4.41 4.12 -32.08
C GLU A 15 -3.37 2.99 -32.03
N VAL A 16 -2.16 3.22 -32.54
CA VAL A 16 -1.10 2.20 -32.45
C VAL A 16 -0.67 2.00 -31.00
N VAL A 17 -0.46 3.09 -30.24
CA VAL A 17 0.01 3.04 -28.85
C VAL A 17 -1.00 2.33 -27.94
N LYS A 18 -2.32 2.46 -28.18
CA LYS A 18 -3.36 1.70 -27.43
C LYS A 18 -3.15 0.20 -27.45
N ASN A 19 -2.59 -0.33 -28.53
CA ASN A 19 -2.38 -1.77 -28.71
C ASN A 19 -1.09 -2.25 -28.04
N PHE A 20 -0.26 -1.35 -27.53
CA PHE A 20 1.00 -1.73 -26.90
C PHE A 20 0.79 -2.08 -25.44
N ILE A 21 1.41 -3.18 -25.01
CA ILE A 21 1.47 -3.52 -23.59
C ILE A 21 2.47 -2.59 -22.87
N PRO A 22 2.34 -2.36 -21.55
CA PRO A 22 3.16 -1.39 -20.83
C PRO A 22 4.67 -1.58 -21.00
N ILE A 23 5.14 -2.82 -21.12
CA ILE A 23 6.56 -3.09 -21.32
C ILE A 23 7.08 -2.59 -22.68
N GLU A 24 6.30 -2.75 -23.76
CA GLU A 24 6.67 -2.23 -25.09
C GLU A 24 6.73 -0.70 -25.09
N ILE A 25 5.79 -0.07 -24.39
CA ILE A 25 5.77 1.38 -24.18
C ILE A 25 7.04 1.82 -23.46
N LEU A 26 7.42 1.12 -22.38
CA LEU A 26 8.64 1.39 -21.63
C LEU A 26 9.89 1.27 -22.50
N PHE A 27 9.98 0.25 -23.34
CA PHE A 27 11.11 0.12 -24.29
C PHE A 27 11.17 1.27 -25.29
N LEU A 28 10.02 1.71 -25.82
CA LEU A 28 9.98 2.83 -26.76
C LEU A 28 10.44 4.15 -26.13
N VAL A 29 9.87 4.51 -24.98
CA VAL A 29 10.15 5.80 -24.30
C VAL A 29 11.57 5.87 -23.75
N GLN A 30 12.19 4.73 -23.41
CA GLN A 30 13.59 4.66 -23.00
C GLN A 30 14.57 4.91 -24.14
N ARG A 31 14.22 4.52 -25.38
CA ARG A 31 15.11 4.64 -26.54
C ARG A 31 15.07 6.02 -27.21
N SER A 32 14.00 6.79 -27.01
CA SER A 32 13.78 8.07 -27.71
C SER A 32 13.04 9.09 -26.86
N GLN A 33 13.66 10.27 -26.65
CA GLN A 33 13.00 11.41 -26.02
C GLN A 33 11.78 11.89 -26.84
N LYS A 34 11.83 11.77 -28.17
CA LYS A 34 10.68 12.08 -29.04
C LYS A 34 9.53 11.10 -28.78
N ALA A 35 9.82 9.80 -28.65
CA ALA A 35 8.81 8.79 -28.32
C ALA A 35 8.19 9.08 -26.95
N ARG A 36 9.01 9.36 -25.93
CA ARG A 36 8.56 9.75 -24.59
C ARG A 36 7.59 10.94 -24.62
N ARG A 37 7.95 12.03 -25.30
CA ARG A 37 7.11 13.24 -25.41
C ARG A 37 5.78 12.98 -26.12
N LEU A 38 5.75 12.05 -27.07
CA LEU A 38 4.53 11.72 -27.81
C LEU A 38 3.63 10.80 -26.97
N ILE A 39 4.21 9.72 -26.43
CA ILE A 39 3.49 8.75 -25.60
C ILE A 39 2.91 9.40 -24.33
N SER A 40 3.63 10.34 -23.70
CA SER A 40 3.13 11.02 -22.50
C SER A 40 1.83 11.80 -22.72
N ARG A 41 1.56 12.25 -23.95
CA ARG A 41 0.27 12.88 -24.32
C ARG A 41 -0.89 11.88 -24.32
N HIS A 42 -0.58 10.59 -24.49
CA HIS A 42 -1.53 9.49 -24.52
C HIS A 42 -1.56 8.68 -23.22
N ARG A 43 -0.93 9.16 -22.13
CA ARG A 43 -0.83 8.44 -20.85
C ARG A 43 -2.16 7.92 -20.28
N ARG A 44 -3.28 8.58 -20.61
CA ARG A 44 -4.64 8.18 -20.19
C ARG A 44 -5.08 6.83 -20.77
N LEU A 45 -4.49 6.38 -21.87
CA LEU A 45 -4.81 5.13 -22.55
C LEU A 45 -4.23 3.90 -21.84
N HIS A 46 -3.23 4.11 -20.97
CA HIS A 46 -2.53 3.04 -20.28
C HIS A 46 -2.60 3.26 -18.77
N PRO A 47 -3.76 2.92 -18.15
CA PRO A 47 -3.86 2.94 -16.72
C PRO A 47 -3.04 1.79 -16.11
N ILE A 48 -2.20 2.11 -15.14
CA ILE A 48 -1.42 1.10 -14.40
C ILE A 48 -1.70 1.22 -12.91
N LYS A 49 -1.43 0.13 -12.19
CA LYS A 49 -1.24 0.15 -10.74
C LYS A 49 0.21 -0.15 -10.45
N ILE A 50 0.74 0.39 -9.37
CA ILE A 50 2.10 0.06 -8.93
C ILE A 50 2.11 -0.37 -7.48
N THR A 51 2.93 -1.37 -7.16
CA THR A 51 3.22 -1.76 -5.78
C THR A 51 4.70 -1.56 -5.53
N GLU A 52 5.05 -0.77 -4.53
CA GLU A 52 6.42 -0.76 -4.01
C GLU A 52 6.57 -1.92 -3.01
N VAL A 53 7.48 -2.84 -3.30
CA VAL A 53 7.77 -3.99 -2.45
C VAL A 53 9.12 -3.79 -1.77
N ASP A 54 9.15 -3.65 -0.45
CA ASP A 54 10.38 -3.71 0.35
C ASP A 54 10.63 -5.17 0.76
N GLY A 55 11.20 -5.94 -0.16
CA GLY A 55 11.49 -7.35 0.02
C GLY A 55 12.65 -7.62 1.00
N GLN A 56 12.89 -8.90 1.29
CA GLN A 56 13.89 -9.32 2.28
C GLN A 56 15.34 -8.95 1.88
N SER A 57 15.66 -9.04 0.58
CA SER A 57 16.99 -8.77 0.03
C SER A 57 17.03 -7.54 -0.88
N ASP A 58 15.92 -7.23 -1.57
CA ASP A 58 15.85 -6.14 -2.55
C ASP A 58 14.50 -5.42 -2.49
N SER A 59 14.50 -4.14 -2.84
CA SER A 59 13.29 -3.33 -3.01
C SER A 59 13.00 -3.18 -4.51
N TYR A 60 11.74 -3.29 -4.89
CA TYR A 60 11.33 -3.20 -6.30
C TYR A 60 9.93 -2.64 -6.47
N VAL A 61 9.72 -1.93 -7.59
CA VAL A 61 8.40 -1.47 -8.03
C VAL A 61 7.80 -2.53 -8.95
N GLN A 62 6.69 -3.12 -8.55
CA GLN A 62 5.83 -3.93 -9.43
C GLN A 62 4.89 -3.02 -10.21
N ILE A 63 4.68 -3.33 -11.48
CA ILE A 63 3.74 -2.64 -12.36
C ILE A 63 2.68 -3.65 -12.80
N PHE A 64 1.41 -3.26 -12.63
CA PHE A 64 0.24 -4.04 -13.02
C PHE A 64 -0.56 -3.33 -14.11
N TYR A 65 -1.11 -4.12 -15.03
CA TYR A 65 -2.04 -3.68 -16.06
C TYR A 65 -3.27 -4.58 -16.04
N GLY A 66 -4.41 -4.00 -15.63
CA GLY A 66 -5.53 -4.79 -15.14
C GLY A 66 -5.13 -5.52 -13.86
N ASP A 67 -5.38 -6.84 -13.83
CA ASP A 67 -5.03 -7.71 -12.70
C ASP A 67 -3.74 -8.52 -12.93
N ARG A 68 -3.03 -8.25 -14.03
CA ARG A 68 -1.80 -8.95 -14.39
C ARG A 68 -0.59 -8.11 -14.01
N GLU A 69 0.34 -8.73 -13.28
CA GLU A 69 1.69 -8.20 -13.12
C GLU A 69 2.41 -8.25 -14.47
N VAL A 70 2.98 -7.13 -14.90
CA VAL A 70 3.63 -7.01 -16.22
C VAL A 70 5.12 -6.80 -16.13
N LEU A 71 5.60 -6.21 -15.03
CA LEU A 71 6.99 -5.80 -14.93
C LEU A 71 7.41 -5.56 -13.48
N ARG A 72 8.66 -5.92 -13.16
CA ARG A 72 9.34 -5.50 -11.94
C ARG A 72 10.49 -4.56 -12.25
N ILE A 73 10.61 -3.47 -11.51
CA ILE A 73 11.77 -2.56 -11.54
C ILE A 73 12.51 -2.66 -10.22
N PHE A 74 13.64 -3.37 -10.21
CA PHE A 74 14.48 -3.51 -9.02
C PHE A 74 15.36 -2.28 -8.83
N ALA A 75 15.37 -1.77 -7.59
CA ALA A 75 16.28 -0.73 -7.14
C ALA A 75 17.40 -1.38 -6.31
N VAL A 76 18.45 -1.84 -7.00
CA VAL A 76 19.55 -2.57 -6.37
C VAL A 76 20.60 -1.58 -5.83
N ASN A 77 20.94 -1.73 -4.55
CA ASN A 77 22.02 -0.97 -3.91
C ASN A 77 23.33 -1.76 -4.01
N GLN A 78 24.04 -1.63 -5.13
CA GLN A 78 25.39 -2.15 -5.28
C GLN A 78 26.30 -1.01 -5.70
N GLY A 79 27.47 -0.88 -5.02
CA GLY A 79 28.37 0.27 -4.93
C GLY A 79 28.68 1.08 -6.22
N LYS A 80 29.97 1.34 -6.49
CA LYS A 80 30.42 2.33 -7.51
C LYS A 80 30.14 1.89 -8.95
N PHE A 81 28.88 1.72 -9.34
CA PHE A 81 28.50 1.75 -10.74
C PHE A 81 28.53 3.21 -11.22
N ASN A 82 29.07 3.42 -12.42
CA ASN A 82 29.22 4.75 -13.00
C ASN A 82 27.84 5.43 -13.14
N LEU A 83 27.60 6.44 -12.28
CA LEU A 83 26.35 7.19 -12.08
C LEU A 83 25.90 8.06 -13.28
N PHE A 84 26.36 7.79 -14.50
CA PHE A 84 26.03 8.60 -15.67
C PHE A 84 24.60 8.43 -16.20
N TRP A 85 23.76 7.65 -15.51
CA TRP A 85 22.47 7.22 -16.00
C TRP A 85 21.37 7.65 -15.04
N ARG A 86 20.65 8.71 -15.42
CA ARG A 86 19.40 9.16 -14.77
C ARG A 86 18.27 9.02 -15.77
N PHE A 87 17.04 8.94 -15.27
CA PHE A 87 15.81 8.88 -16.08
C PHE A 87 15.61 10.06 -17.06
N LYS A 88 16.56 11.00 -17.21
CA LYS A 88 16.51 12.11 -18.17
C LYS A 88 17.02 11.78 -19.58
N THR A 89 17.85 10.74 -19.78
CA THR A 89 18.56 10.58 -21.07
C THR A 89 18.54 9.19 -21.70
N ARG A 90 18.55 8.12 -20.91
CA ARG A 90 18.39 6.69 -21.31
C ARG A 90 18.58 5.89 -20.02
N ILE A 91 17.74 4.92 -19.72
CA ILE A 91 18.00 4.04 -18.58
C ILE A 91 18.84 2.88 -19.13
N ALA A 92 20.00 2.62 -18.55
CA ALA A 92 20.68 1.33 -18.72
C ALA A 92 19.92 0.31 -17.87
N VAL A 93 18.78 -0.13 -18.37
CA VAL A 93 18.08 -1.25 -17.75
C VAL A 93 18.71 -2.51 -18.27
N ARG A 94 19.20 -3.35 -17.37
CA ARG A 94 19.45 -4.74 -17.74
C ARG A 94 18.11 -5.45 -17.72
N TYR A 95 17.64 -5.79 -18.91
CA TYR A 95 16.52 -6.70 -19.05
C TYR A 95 17.01 -8.11 -18.72
N LEU A 96 16.44 -8.70 -17.68
CA LEU A 96 16.63 -10.10 -17.36
C LEU A 96 15.26 -10.77 -17.42
N VAL A 97 15.19 -11.88 -18.15
CA VAL A 97 14.08 -12.81 -18.03
C VAL A 97 14.42 -13.71 -16.85
N HIS A 98 13.76 -13.49 -15.71
CA HIS A 98 13.93 -14.34 -14.54
C HIS A 98 12.57 -14.96 -14.20
N ASN A 99 12.50 -16.29 -14.18
CA ASN A 99 11.30 -17.05 -13.81
C ASN A 99 10.03 -16.57 -14.55
N GLU A 100 10.11 -16.46 -15.88
CA GLU A 100 8.99 -16.04 -16.77
C GLU A 100 8.49 -14.60 -16.57
N MET A 101 9.13 -13.81 -15.71
CA MET A 101 8.77 -12.41 -15.47
C MET A 101 9.78 -11.46 -16.10
N ASP A 102 9.25 -10.43 -16.76
CA ASP A 102 10.03 -9.32 -17.28
C ASP A 102 10.57 -8.47 -16.13
N THR A 103 11.89 -8.46 -16.01
CA THR A 103 12.58 -7.74 -14.94
C THR A 103 13.50 -6.67 -15.48
N LEU A 104 13.34 -5.46 -14.95
CA LEU A 104 14.20 -4.32 -15.18
C LEU A 104 15.05 -4.08 -13.94
N ILE A 105 16.38 -4.18 -14.08
CA ILE A 105 17.29 -3.86 -12.97
C ILE A 105 17.85 -2.45 -13.16
N SER A 106 17.77 -1.66 -12.10
CA SER A 106 18.34 -0.33 -12.00
C SER A 106 19.18 -0.19 -10.73
N PHE A 107 20.38 0.40 -10.85
CA PHE A 107 21.35 0.50 -9.76
C PHE A 107 21.31 1.90 -9.13
N TRP A 108 21.19 1.96 -7.80
CA TRP A 108 21.00 3.21 -7.06
C TRP A 108 21.81 3.25 -5.76
N THR A 109 22.35 4.43 -5.43
CA THR A 109 23.01 4.67 -4.15
C THR A 109 22.02 5.01 -3.03
N GLU A 110 20.87 5.59 -3.38
CA GLU A 110 19.84 6.06 -2.42
C GLU A 110 18.47 5.50 -2.83
N LYS A 111 17.90 4.61 -2.00
CA LYS A 111 16.61 3.95 -2.28
C LYS A 111 15.45 4.95 -2.45
N VAL A 112 15.35 5.94 -1.56
CA VAL A 112 14.30 6.98 -1.65
C VAL A 112 14.34 7.65 -3.01
N LYS A 113 15.53 8.09 -3.44
CA LYS A 113 15.72 8.77 -4.72
C LYS A 113 15.42 7.85 -5.90
N ALA A 114 15.79 6.57 -5.81
CA ALA A 114 15.46 5.56 -6.80
C ALA A 114 13.95 5.50 -7.04
N PHE A 115 13.20 5.31 -5.97
CA PHE A 115 11.74 5.25 -6.03
C PHE A 115 11.15 6.55 -6.58
N GLN A 116 11.62 7.71 -6.11
CA GLN A 116 11.15 9.01 -6.57
C GLN A 116 11.33 9.18 -8.08
N GLU A 117 12.52 8.85 -8.61
CA GLU A 117 12.78 8.96 -10.04
C GLU A 117 12.01 7.93 -10.87
N ILE A 118 11.85 6.68 -10.37
CA ILE A 118 11.00 5.66 -11.02
C ILE A 118 9.56 6.17 -11.09
N LEU A 119 9.02 6.67 -9.99
CA LEU A 119 7.65 7.15 -9.91
C LEU A 119 7.42 8.35 -10.84
N ASP A 120 8.32 9.33 -10.85
CA ASP A 120 8.23 10.49 -11.74
C ASP A 120 8.25 10.07 -13.21
N PHE A 121 9.11 9.10 -13.55
CA PHE A 121 9.18 8.55 -14.89
C PHE A 121 7.88 7.83 -15.28
N LEU A 122 7.37 6.93 -14.44
CA LEU A 122 6.12 6.21 -14.70
C LEU A 122 4.92 7.15 -14.80
N ASN A 123 4.84 8.17 -13.94
CA ASN A 123 3.73 9.14 -13.93
C ASN A 123 3.73 10.07 -15.16
N GLU A 124 4.87 10.23 -15.82
CA GLU A 124 4.95 10.92 -17.10
C GLU A 124 4.34 10.10 -18.25
N ILE A 125 4.51 8.78 -18.21
CA ILE A 125 4.20 7.88 -19.33
C ILE A 125 2.82 7.23 -19.18
N PHE A 126 2.41 6.92 -17.95
CA PHE A 126 1.21 6.17 -17.62
C PHE A 126 0.25 6.98 -16.74
N ARG A 127 -1.03 6.61 -16.76
CA ARG A 127 -1.98 7.07 -15.73
C ARG A 127 -1.90 6.09 -14.55
N ILE A 128 -1.17 6.44 -13.51
CA ILE A 128 -1.14 5.65 -12.28
C ILE A 128 -2.49 5.80 -11.57
N LYS A 129 -3.24 4.70 -11.47
CA LYS A 129 -4.55 4.66 -10.79
C LYS A 129 -4.43 4.39 -9.30
N GLU A 130 -3.43 3.60 -8.92
CA GLU A 130 -3.29 3.08 -7.57
C GLU A 130 -1.80 2.90 -7.27
N ILE A 131 -1.40 3.28 -6.06
CA ILE A 131 -0.10 2.95 -5.48
C ILE A 131 -0.34 2.17 -4.21
N SER A 132 0.14 0.94 -4.20
CA SER A 132 0.20 0.05 -3.04
C SER A 132 1.64 -0.07 -2.53
N PHE A 133 1.76 -0.52 -1.28
CA PHE A 133 3.03 -0.77 -0.63
C PHE A 133 2.94 -2.12 0.06
N GLU A 134 3.97 -2.92 -0.12
CA GLU A 134 4.16 -4.21 0.53
C GLU A 134 5.52 -4.18 1.23
N ILE A 135 5.51 -4.15 2.56
CA ILE A 135 6.73 -4.05 3.35
C ILE A 135 6.92 -5.41 4.01
N VAL A 136 7.79 -6.25 3.46
CA VAL A 136 7.99 -7.66 3.89
C VAL A 136 8.92 -7.76 5.11
N LYS A 137 9.83 -6.80 5.26
CA LYS A 137 10.76 -6.74 6.40
C LYS A 137 10.53 -5.45 7.16
N GLY A 138 10.76 -5.48 8.48
CA GLY A 138 10.66 -4.33 9.39
C GLY A 138 11.00 -2.99 8.69
N PRO A 139 10.10 -1.99 8.73
CA PRO A 139 10.09 -0.88 7.80
C PRO A 139 11.40 -0.17 7.91
N SER A 140 12.05 -0.13 6.78
CA SER A 140 13.21 0.68 6.57
C SER A 140 12.83 2.16 6.73
N ASN A 141 13.73 2.94 7.33
CA ASN A 141 13.56 4.39 7.53
C ASN A 141 13.28 5.18 6.24
N TRP A 142 13.47 4.57 5.06
CA TRP A 142 13.22 5.18 3.76
C TRP A 142 11.74 5.22 3.36
N VAL A 143 10.89 4.39 3.97
CA VAL A 143 9.45 4.30 3.66
C VAL A 143 8.72 5.62 3.90
N VAL A 144 9.04 6.35 4.98
CA VAL A 144 8.39 7.64 5.29
C VAL A 144 8.66 8.68 4.20
N PRO A 145 9.92 8.97 3.82
CA PRO A 145 10.22 9.86 2.69
C PRO A 145 9.51 9.47 1.37
N VAL A 146 9.34 8.18 1.12
CA VAL A 146 8.63 7.69 -0.08
C VAL A 146 7.14 7.98 -0.01
N PHE A 147 6.49 7.74 1.14
CA PHE A 147 5.09 8.12 1.34
C PHE A 147 4.86 9.62 1.23
N GLU A 148 5.73 10.43 1.84
CA GLU A 148 5.68 11.90 1.73
C GLU A 148 5.71 12.35 0.28
N TYR A 149 6.60 11.74 -0.50
CA TYR A 149 6.74 12.04 -1.91
C TYR A 149 5.51 11.63 -2.74
N VAL A 150 4.98 10.43 -2.52
CA VAL A 150 3.75 9.96 -3.20
C VAL A 150 2.59 10.89 -2.88
N LYS A 151 2.42 11.27 -1.61
CA LYS A 151 1.40 12.23 -1.19
C LYS A 151 1.55 13.57 -1.89
N ALA A 152 2.77 14.11 -1.97
CA ALA A 152 3.03 15.38 -2.63
C ALA A 152 2.76 15.32 -4.15
N LYS A 153 3.05 14.19 -4.80
CA LYS A 153 2.92 14.03 -6.25
C LYS A 153 1.52 13.67 -6.71
N ILE A 154 0.81 12.84 -5.95
CA ILE A 154 -0.48 12.24 -6.36
C ILE A 154 -1.66 12.85 -5.61
N GLY A 155 -1.42 13.49 -4.46
CA GLY A 155 -2.43 14.06 -3.55
C GLY A 155 -3.34 15.17 -4.12
N LYS A 156 -3.40 15.35 -5.44
CA LYS A 156 -4.41 16.18 -6.14
C LYS A 156 -5.30 15.41 -7.12
N SER A 157 -5.06 14.13 -7.40
CA SER A 157 -5.92 13.34 -8.31
C SER A 157 -6.15 11.93 -7.79
N GLU A 158 -7.39 11.63 -7.40
CA GLU A 158 -7.98 10.28 -7.34
C GLU A 158 -7.05 9.16 -6.84
N ALA A 159 -6.49 9.27 -5.63
CA ALA A 159 -5.96 8.09 -4.94
C ALA A 159 -7.16 7.25 -4.46
N SER A 160 -7.67 6.38 -5.33
CA SER A 160 -8.74 5.43 -5.01
C SER A 160 -8.16 4.16 -4.40
N ASN A 161 -8.73 3.73 -3.28
CA ASN A 161 -8.78 2.37 -2.72
C ASN A 161 -7.55 1.48 -3.00
N GLY A 162 -6.45 1.75 -2.31
CA GLY A 162 -5.30 0.85 -2.26
C GLY A 162 -5.43 -0.22 -1.17
N ARG A 163 -4.98 -1.44 -1.46
CA ARG A 163 -4.70 -2.49 -0.47
C ARG A 163 -3.26 -2.30 0.03
N HIS A 164 -3.08 -2.12 1.34
CA HIS A 164 -1.75 -1.93 1.93
C HIS A 164 -1.45 -3.05 2.93
N SER A 165 -0.39 -3.81 2.71
CA SER A 165 0.18 -4.75 3.67
C SER A 165 1.47 -4.15 4.25
N ILE A 166 1.44 -3.80 5.53
CA ILE A 166 2.60 -3.30 6.28
C ILE A 166 3.01 -4.39 7.27
N GLU A 167 4.04 -5.16 6.95
CA GLU A 167 4.70 -6.06 7.90
C GLU A 167 5.85 -5.29 8.56
N SER A 168 5.85 -5.14 9.89
CA SER A 168 6.79 -4.22 10.54
C SER A 168 7.14 -4.59 11.97
N GLU A 169 8.41 -4.52 12.37
CA GLU A 169 8.81 -4.79 13.76
C GLU A 169 9.36 -3.58 14.54
N ARG A 170 9.55 -2.38 13.94
CA ARG A 170 10.44 -1.39 14.60
C ARG A 170 10.19 0.13 14.52
N TYR A 171 9.06 0.68 14.06
CA TYR A 171 8.95 2.15 13.98
C TYR A 171 7.57 2.77 14.29
N PRO A 172 7.37 3.28 15.53
CA PRO A 172 6.20 4.10 15.90
C PRO A 172 6.08 5.41 15.10
N LYS A 173 7.19 5.93 14.56
CA LYS A 173 7.22 7.20 13.79
C LYS A 173 6.54 7.11 12.43
N VAL A 174 6.66 5.97 11.73
CA VAL A 174 5.97 5.74 10.44
C VAL A 174 4.46 5.74 10.65
N PHE A 175 4.01 5.11 11.73
CA PHE A 175 2.59 5.07 12.08
C PHE A 175 2.08 6.42 12.56
N SER A 176 2.80 7.14 13.44
CA SER A 176 2.44 8.52 13.82
C SER A 176 2.15 9.42 12.60
N TRP A 177 2.90 9.22 11.50
CA TRP A 177 2.67 9.86 10.22
C TRP A 177 1.42 9.39 9.45
N LEU A 178 1.17 8.08 9.38
CA LEU A 178 -0.07 7.53 8.81
C LEU A 178 -1.33 8.05 9.53
N LEU A 179 -1.19 8.34 10.83
CA LEU A 179 -2.28 8.76 11.72
C LEU A 179 -2.53 10.28 11.71
N GLY A 180 -1.59 11.07 11.20
CA GLY A 180 -1.65 12.55 11.14
C GLY A 180 -2.68 13.15 10.17
N GLY A 181 -3.66 12.37 9.69
CA GLY A 181 -4.92 12.93 9.18
C GLY A 181 -5.17 12.94 7.67
N LEU A 182 -4.53 12.09 6.85
CA LEU A 182 -4.74 12.16 5.39
C LEU A 182 -4.83 10.85 4.59
N PHE A 183 -4.72 9.68 5.22
CA PHE A 183 -4.85 8.42 4.48
C PHE A 183 -6.21 7.76 4.73
N ARG A 184 -7.08 7.77 3.71
CA ARG A 184 -8.23 6.87 3.60
C ARG A 184 -7.74 5.60 2.89
N MET A 185 -7.56 4.53 3.63
CA MET A 185 -7.26 3.21 3.07
C MET A 185 -8.46 2.30 3.27
N ASP A 186 -8.86 1.58 2.23
CA ASP A 186 -9.95 0.61 2.37
C ASP A 186 -9.48 -0.62 3.15
N GLN A 187 -8.21 -1.02 2.99
CA GLN A 187 -7.67 -2.19 3.66
C GLN A 187 -6.24 -1.99 4.15
N LEU A 188 -6.00 -2.30 5.43
CA LEU A 188 -4.68 -2.39 6.06
C LEU A 188 -4.46 -3.81 6.60
N GLN A 189 -3.34 -4.43 6.25
CA GLN A 189 -2.94 -5.74 6.77
C GLN A 189 -1.53 -5.68 7.37
N GLY A 190 -1.24 -6.44 8.43
CA GLY A 190 0.11 -6.51 9.00
C GLY A 190 0.31 -7.71 9.94
N PRO A 191 1.13 -8.71 9.59
CA PRO A 191 1.32 -9.93 10.36
C PRO A 191 2.20 -9.78 11.61
N PHE A 192 2.74 -8.60 11.90
CA PHE A 192 3.59 -8.37 13.08
C PHE A 192 3.31 -7.01 13.74
N ALA A 193 2.09 -6.80 14.20
CA ALA A 193 1.63 -5.53 14.76
C ALA A 193 1.91 -5.37 16.28
N TRP A 194 2.88 -6.10 16.85
CA TRP A 194 3.24 -6.06 18.28
C TRP A 194 3.69 -4.68 18.80
N PHE A 195 4.12 -3.79 17.90
CA PHE A 195 4.53 -2.42 18.20
C PHE A 195 3.36 -1.41 18.20
N MET A 196 2.15 -1.83 17.83
CA MET A 196 0.97 -0.95 17.79
C MET A 196 0.59 -0.50 19.21
N THR A 197 0.49 0.81 19.41
CA THR A 197 -0.07 1.38 20.64
C THR A 197 -1.58 1.56 20.51
N THR A 198 -2.24 1.78 21.65
CA THR A 198 -3.66 2.13 21.71
C THR A 198 -4.00 3.34 20.83
N GLU A 199 -3.17 4.38 20.87
CA GLU A 199 -3.35 5.61 20.08
C GLU A 199 -3.23 5.34 18.58
N ILE A 200 -2.33 4.44 18.19
CA ILE A 200 -2.17 4.03 16.80
C ILE A 200 -3.43 3.33 16.32
N LEU A 201 -3.93 2.33 17.05
CA LEU A 201 -5.16 1.66 16.67
C LEU A 201 -6.33 2.65 16.57
N ILE A 202 -6.50 3.53 17.55
CA ILE A 202 -7.59 4.52 17.57
C ILE A 202 -7.60 5.40 16.30
N ALA A 203 -6.43 5.80 15.80
CA ALA A 203 -6.37 6.64 14.61
C ALA A 203 -6.53 5.86 13.28
N LEU A 204 -6.54 4.52 13.32
CA LEU A 204 -6.92 3.69 12.17
C LEU A 204 -8.44 3.59 11.94
N ARG A 205 -9.29 4.19 12.78
CA ARG A 205 -10.77 4.20 12.63
C ARG A 205 -11.31 4.64 11.26
N ASN A 206 -10.50 5.32 10.45
CA ASN A 206 -10.89 5.76 9.11
C ASN A 206 -10.57 4.73 8.01
N CYS A 207 -9.92 3.61 8.35
CA CYS A 207 -9.76 2.46 7.48
C CYS A 207 -11.01 1.58 7.52
N LYS A 208 -11.47 1.05 6.38
CA LYS A 208 -12.66 0.17 6.38
C LYS A 208 -12.35 -1.20 6.97
N HIS A 209 -11.28 -1.83 6.52
CA HIS A 209 -10.86 -3.16 6.95
C HIS A 209 -9.44 -3.15 7.47
N ILE A 210 -9.23 -3.65 8.69
CA ILE A 210 -7.92 -3.74 9.32
C ILE A 210 -7.70 -5.19 9.76
N ASN A 211 -6.60 -5.80 9.35
CA ASN A 211 -6.19 -7.13 9.83
C ASN A 211 -4.76 -7.07 10.37
N LEU A 212 -4.60 -7.19 11.67
CA LEU A 212 -3.32 -7.01 12.36
C LEU A 212 -3.01 -8.23 13.23
N GLU A 213 -1.91 -8.91 12.97
CA GLU A 213 -1.52 -10.08 13.74
C GLU A 213 -0.47 -9.73 14.79
N TYR A 214 -0.37 -10.55 15.85
CA TYR A 214 0.59 -10.41 16.95
C TYR A 214 0.54 -9.07 17.70
N ILE A 215 -0.64 -8.48 17.92
CA ILE A 215 -0.75 -7.25 18.74
C ILE A 215 -0.50 -7.58 20.22
N ARG A 216 0.25 -6.71 20.91
CA ARG A 216 0.54 -6.79 22.35
C ARG A 216 -0.23 -5.74 23.16
N LEU A 217 -1.55 -5.74 23.04
CA LEU A 217 -2.41 -4.90 23.88
C LEU A 217 -3.12 -5.78 24.90
N ASN A 218 -3.14 -5.32 26.16
CA ASN A 218 -3.92 -5.97 27.20
C ASN A 218 -5.41 -5.60 27.09
N ALA A 219 -6.25 -6.19 27.93
CA ALA A 219 -7.69 -5.92 27.93
C ALA A 219 -8.04 -4.47 28.25
N ILE A 220 -7.24 -3.77 29.08
CA ILE A 220 -7.46 -2.36 29.44
C ILE A 220 -7.21 -1.46 28.23
N ASP A 221 -6.11 -1.68 27.52
CA ASP A 221 -5.76 -0.94 26.30
C ASP A 221 -6.81 -1.15 25.21
N MET A 222 -7.26 -2.39 25.01
CA MET A 222 -8.33 -2.68 24.05
C MET A 222 -9.68 -2.10 24.44
N ASN A 223 -10.02 -2.07 25.74
CA ASN A 223 -11.21 -1.36 26.21
C ASN A 223 -11.14 0.13 25.86
N LYS A 224 -9.96 0.76 26.01
CA LYS A 224 -9.74 2.15 25.60
C LYS A 224 -9.94 2.34 24.09
N VAL A 225 -9.42 1.44 23.24
CA VAL A 225 -9.67 1.46 21.78
C VAL A 225 -11.17 1.38 21.47
N LEU A 226 -11.89 0.41 22.08
CA LEU A 226 -13.32 0.20 21.84
C LEU A 226 -14.16 1.39 22.30
N ARG A 227 -13.82 2.04 23.42
CA ARG A 227 -14.50 3.25 23.89
C ARG A 227 -14.34 4.41 22.91
N GLU A 228 -13.15 4.60 22.35
CA GLU A 228 -12.93 5.65 21.36
C GLU A 228 -13.69 5.38 20.04
N TYR A 229 -13.76 4.12 19.62
CA TYR A 229 -14.61 3.74 18.47
C TYR A 229 -16.11 3.87 18.76
N THR A 230 -16.53 3.71 20.02
CA THR A 230 -17.91 3.95 20.45
C THR A 230 -18.29 5.43 20.34
N LYS A 231 -17.34 6.35 20.56
CA LYS A 231 -17.56 7.80 20.35
C LYS A 231 -17.53 8.18 18.87
N ASN A 232 -16.54 7.68 18.15
CA ASN A 232 -16.34 7.96 16.73
C ASN A 232 -15.73 6.75 16.02
N PRO A 233 -16.55 5.92 15.35
CA PRO A 233 -16.04 4.74 14.64
C PRO A 233 -15.42 5.07 13.28
N GLY A 234 -15.50 6.32 12.81
CA GLY A 234 -15.03 6.70 11.47
C GLY A 234 -15.68 5.85 10.37
N ASN A 235 -14.85 5.31 9.48
CA ASN A 235 -15.26 4.41 8.39
C ASN A 235 -15.04 2.94 8.73
N LEU A 236 -14.66 2.61 9.96
CA LEU A 236 -14.35 1.24 10.35
C LEU A 236 -15.56 0.32 10.14
N GLN A 237 -15.34 -0.73 9.35
CA GLN A 237 -16.28 -1.82 9.14
C GLN A 237 -15.78 -3.08 9.85
N GLU A 238 -14.47 -3.34 9.79
CA GLU A 238 -13.87 -4.53 10.37
C GLU A 238 -12.47 -4.24 10.94
N LEU A 239 -12.24 -4.67 12.18
CA LEU A 239 -10.92 -4.75 12.79
C LEU A 239 -10.70 -6.16 13.32
N ARG A 240 -9.81 -6.89 12.65
CA ARG A 240 -9.35 -8.21 13.05
C ARG A 240 -7.96 -8.10 13.68
N ILE A 241 -7.83 -8.64 14.88
CA ILE A 241 -6.58 -8.60 15.65
C ILE A 241 -6.25 -9.99 16.18
N THR A 242 -5.01 -10.46 15.96
CA THR A 242 -4.52 -11.70 16.60
C THR A 242 -3.58 -11.38 17.75
N TYR A 243 -3.78 -12.03 18.90
CA TYR A 243 -2.93 -11.90 20.08
C TYR A 243 -2.08 -13.15 20.29
N PRO A 244 -0.81 -13.02 20.75
CA PRO A 244 -0.04 -14.14 21.26
C PRO A 244 -0.50 -14.47 22.70
N GLY A 245 -1.73 -14.95 22.87
CA GLY A 245 -2.29 -15.29 24.18
C GLY A 245 -3.81 -15.32 24.24
N ASP A 246 -4.36 -15.62 25.41
CA ASP A 246 -5.80 -15.60 25.65
C ASP A 246 -6.32 -14.18 25.84
N ALA A 247 -7.24 -13.78 24.95
CA ALA A 247 -7.95 -12.53 25.07
C ALA A 247 -9.02 -12.57 26.16
N ASP A 248 -8.87 -11.74 27.21
CA ASP A 248 -9.94 -11.47 28.18
C ASP A 248 -10.98 -10.51 27.59
N LEU A 249 -11.90 -11.06 26.79
CA LEU A 249 -12.99 -10.30 26.19
C LEU A 249 -13.86 -9.59 27.24
N LYS A 250 -14.07 -10.20 28.41
CA LYS A 250 -14.91 -9.63 29.47
C LYS A 250 -14.28 -8.33 29.99
N GLY A 251 -12.95 -8.32 30.16
CA GLY A 251 -12.18 -7.12 30.46
C GLY A 251 -12.28 -6.07 29.35
N MET A 252 -12.15 -6.49 28.09
CA MET A 252 -12.21 -5.58 26.93
C MET A 252 -13.54 -4.87 26.77
N VAL A 253 -14.66 -5.52 27.11
CA VAL A 253 -16.01 -4.93 26.96
C VAL A 253 -16.51 -4.18 28.21
N LYS A 254 -15.71 -4.13 29.28
CA LYS A 254 -16.14 -3.56 30.55
C LYS A 254 -16.55 -2.09 30.42
N GLY A 255 -17.81 -1.81 30.76
CA GLY A 255 -18.39 -0.46 30.72
C GLY A 255 -18.76 0.03 29.32
N LEU A 256 -18.78 -0.85 28.31
CA LEU A 256 -19.47 -0.59 27.05
C LEU A 256 -20.97 -0.89 27.19
N ASN A 257 -21.79 -0.28 26.33
CA ASN A 257 -23.24 -0.53 26.31
C ASN A 257 -23.57 -1.86 25.61
N ILE A 258 -23.49 -2.97 26.36
CA ILE A 258 -23.73 -4.32 25.84
C ILE A 258 -25.23 -4.58 25.72
N VAL A 259 -25.69 -4.87 24.50
CA VAL A 259 -27.11 -5.12 24.20
C VAL A 259 -27.43 -6.59 23.99
N ARG A 260 -26.42 -7.41 23.66
CA ARG A 260 -26.58 -8.86 23.50
C ARG A 260 -25.26 -9.56 23.75
N PHE A 261 -25.34 -10.74 24.35
CA PHE A 261 -24.21 -11.62 24.59
C PHE A 261 -24.57 -13.04 24.16
N GLU A 262 -23.69 -13.66 23.38
CA GLU A 262 -23.81 -15.07 22.98
C GLU A 262 -22.64 -15.84 23.57
N ASN A 263 -22.96 -16.74 24.50
CA ASN A 263 -21.98 -17.60 25.12
C ASN A 263 -21.85 -18.91 24.33
N LYS A 264 -20.96 -18.93 23.34
CA LYS A 264 -20.48 -20.18 22.74
C LYS A 264 -19.18 -20.52 23.44
N GLU A 265 -19.03 -21.75 23.92
CA GLU A 265 -17.87 -22.18 24.74
C GLU A 265 -16.52 -21.76 24.13
N THR A 266 -16.39 -21.82 22.80
CA THR A 266 -15.15 -21.50 22.08
C THR A 266 -15.10 -20.09 21.49
N ASN A 267 -16.24 -19.49 21.16
CA ASN A 267 -16.33 -18.25 20.39
C ASN A 267 -17.40 -17.30 20.98
N PRO A 268 -17.20 -16.79 22.21
CA PRO A 268 -18.12 -15.83 22.79
C PRO A 268 -18.20 -14.56 21.94
N LYS A 269 -19.40 -14.00 21.82
CA LYS A 269 -19.69 -12.82 21.02
C LYS A 269 -20.48 -11.79 21.82
N TYR A 270 -19.98 -10.56 21.84
CA TYR A 270 -20.62 -9.41 22.49
C TYR A 270 -21.10 -8.43 21.44
N TRP A 271 -22.31 -7.93 21.60
CA TRP A 271 -22.87 -6.86 20.78
C TRP A 271 -22.99 -5.61 21.61
N PHE A 272 -22.53 -4.49 21.08
CA PHE A 272 -22.58 -3.20 21.75
C PHE A 272 -23.01 -2.09 20.79
N ILE A 273 -23.59 -1.04 21.35
CA ILE A 273 -24.09 0.11 20.59
C ILE A 273 -23.21 1.33 20.88
N THR A 274 -22.84 2.05 19.83
CA THR A 274 -22.09 3.31 19.90
C THR A 274 -22.96 4.47 20.34
N ASP A 275 -22.34 5.60 20.70
CA ASP A 275 -23.08 6.82 21.10
C ASP A 275 -23.96 7.34 19.95
N ASN A 276 -23.62 7.00 18.71
CA ASN A 276 -24.37 7.36 17.50
C ASN A 276 -25.35 6.27 17.04
N GLY A 277 -25.64 5.27 17.88
CA GLY A 277 -26.60 4.20 17.57
C GLY A 277 -26.10 3.11 16.61
N ILE A 278 -24.81 3.14 16.22
CA ILE A 278 -24.22 2.11 15.36
C ILE A 278 -23.98 0.85 16.20
N ARG A 279 -24.33 -0.32 15.68
CA ARG A 279 -24.09 -1.59 16.36
C ARG A 279 -22.76 -2.19 15.89
N PHE A 280 -21.97 -2.65 16.86
CA PHE A 280 -20.76 -3.44 16.63
C PHE A 280 -20.88 -4.80 17.33
N SER A 281 -20.13 -5.76 16.80
CA SER A 281 -19.91 -7.05 17.42
C SER A 281 -18.43 -7.23 17.74
N LEU A 282 -18.13 -7.81 18.89
CA LEU A 282 -16.80 -8.25 19.31
C LEU A 282 -16.85 -9.77 19.46
N THR A 283 -16.16 -10.49 18.60
CA THR A 283 -16.16 -11.96 18.54
C THR A 283 -14.75 -12.48 18.81
N LYS A 284 -14.60 -13.44 19.73
CA LYS A 284 -13.37 -14.25 19.80
C LYS A 284 -13.45 -15.31 18.70
N GLU A 285 -12.44 -15.32 17.85
CA GLU A 285 -12.21 -16.36 16.86
C GLU A 285 -11.21 -17.39 17.40
N ASN A 286 -10.95 -18.44 16.62
CA ASN A 286 -9.96 -19.46 16.96
C ASN A 286 -8.55 -18.84 17.10
N ILE A 287 -7.71 -19.43 17.96
CA ILE A 287 -6.27 -19.12 18.08
C ILE A 287 -6.00 -17.66 18.52
N GLY A 288 -6.79 -17.15 19.48
CA GLY A 288 -6.52 -15.84 20.09
C GLY A 288 -6.79 -14.65 19.15
N ALA A 289 -7.49 -14.86 18.04
CA ALA A 289 -7.97 -13.78 17.19
C ALA A 289 -9.26 -13.16 17.75
N ILE A 290 -9.40 -11.85 17.58
CA ILE A 290 -10.57 -11.06 17.93
C ILE A 290 -11.00 -10.31 16.69
N MET A 291 -12.28 -10.38 16.37
CA MET A 291 -12.89 -9.61 15.30
C MET A 291 -13.89 -8.61 15.87
N ILE A 292 -13.70 -7.34 15.50
CA ILE A 292 -14.66 -6.27 15.70
C ILE A 292 -15.32 -5.99 14.36
N SER A 293 -16.63 -6.16 14.26
CA SER A 293 -17.38 -5.95 13.01
C SER A 293 -18.53 -4.98 13.23
N ARG A 294 -18.73 -4.06 12.29
CA ARG A 294 -19.90 -3.18 12.24
C ARG A 294 -21.08 -3.94 11.61
N ASP A 295 -22.26 -3.88 12.23
CA ASP A 295 -23.49 -4.33 11.59
C ASP A 295 -23.91 -3.26 10.57
N ASN A 296 -24.12 -3.70 9.32
CA ASN A 296 -24.67 -2.88 8.24
C ASN A 296 -26.18 -3.02 8.15
#